data_AF-A0A7W8C9A0-F1
#
_entry.id   AF-A0A7W8C9A0-F1
#
_cell.length_a   1.000
_cell.length_b   1.000
_cell.length_c   1.000
_cell.angle_alpha   90.00
_cell.angle_beta   90.00
_cell.angle_gamma   90.00
#
_symmetry.space_group_name_H-M   'P 1'
#
loop_
_entity.id
_entity.type
_entity.pdbx_description
1 polymer ?
#
loop_
_entity_poly.entity_id
_entity_poly.type
_entity_poly.pdbx_seq_one_letter_code
_entity_poly.pdbx_strand_id
1 'polypeptide(L)'
;MAAQVAGPRRRAAIAAAATQLSPRLRIRVASRAWTVAERTGRVTVCRTFGELLDVLARSGVPRAVAEPDLLGAAAATALNS
;
A
#
# COMPACT_ATOMS: atom_id res chain seq x y z
N MET A 1 -1.87 15.22 -6.61
CA MET A 1 -1.62 14.94 -5.18
C MET A 1 -0.61 13.78 -5.03
N ALA A 2 0.67 14.01 -5.36
CA ALA A 2 1.69 12.94 -5.41
C ALA A 2 2.84 13.14 -4.40
N ALA A 3 2.87 14.28 -3.69
CA ALA A 3 4.00 14.67 -2.83
C ALA A 3 4.00 14.03 -1.43
N GLN A 4 2.89 13.45 -0.96
CA GLN A 4 2.77 13.05 0.45
C GLN A 4 3.35 11.66 0.78
N VAL A 5 3.63 10.82 -0.23
CA VAL A 5 4.21 9.47 -0.03
C VAL A 5 5.71 9.43 -0.38
N ALA A 6 6.43 10.51 -0.07
CA ALA A 6 7.86 10.64 -0.41
C ALA A 6 8.79 9.84 0.52
N GLY A 7 8.38 9.55 1.77
CA GLY A 7 9.25 8.94 2.78
C GLY A 7 9.27 7.40 2.76
N PRO A 8 10.44 6.74 2.93
CA PRO A 8 10.54 5.28 3.10
C PRO A 8 9.64 4.75 4.23
N ARG A 9 9.59 5.47 5.36
CA ARG A 9 8.74 5.12 6.51
C ARG A 9 7.24 5.18 6.17
N ARG A 10 6.78 6.24 5.49
CA ARG A 10 5.38 6.37 5.04
C ARG A 10 4.99 5.24 4.08
N ARG A 11 5.89 4.85 3.17
CA ARG A 11 5.68 3.72 2.26
C ARG A 11 5.58 2.38 2.98
N ALA A 12 6.39 2.19 4.02
CA ALA A 12 6.33 0.98 4.84
C ALA A 12 5.02 0.89 5.63
N ALA A 13 4.54 2.02 6.17
CA ALA A 13 3.24 2.10 6.84
C ALA A 13 2.08 1.73 5.91
N ILE A 14 2.08 2.27 4.68
CA ILE A 14 1.10 1.90 3.65
C ILE A 14 1.17 0.39 3.36
N ALA A 15 2.37 -0.18 3.20
CA ALA A 15 2.53 -1.61 2.93
C ALA A 15 1.99 -2.48 4.08
N ALA A 16 2.23 -2.07 5.33
CA ALA A 16 1.73 -2.76 6.52
C ALA A 16 0.20 -2.71 6.59
N ALA A 17 -0.40 -1.52 6.48
CA ALA A 17 -1.84 -1.33 6.49
C ALA A 17 -2.53 -2.07 5.34
N ALA A 18 -1.95 -2.03 4.13
CA ALA A 18 -2.49 -2.76 2.99
C ALA A 18 -2.43 -4.30 3.19
N THR A 19 -1.40 -4.81 3.87
CA THR A 19 -1.31 -6.24 4.23
C THR A 19 -2.35 -6.61 5.29
N GLN A 20 -2.71 -5.71 6.20
CA GLN A 20 -3.78 -5.93 7.18
C GLN A 20 -5.16 -5.96 6.53
N LEU A 21 -5.42 -5.07 5.57
CA LEU A 21 -6.69 -5.02 4.82
C LEU A 21 -6.91 -6.27 3.95
N SER A 22 -5.83 -6.84 3.40
CA SER A 22 -5.90 -8.04 2.59
C SER A 22 -4.86 -9.07 3.03
N PRO A 23 -5.19 -9.94 4.00
CA PRO A 23 -4.27 -10.97 4.51
C PRO A 23 -3.82 -11.98 3.46
N ARG A 24 -4.53 -12.04 2.32
CA ARG A 24 -4.22 -12.90 1.17
C ARG A 24 -3.10 -12.33 0.29
N LEU A 25 -2.76 -11.05 0.47
CA LEU A 25 -1.71 -10.36 -0.25
C LEU A 25 -0.52 -10.09 0.68
N ARG A 26 0.69 -10.31 0.17
CA ARG A 26 1.92 -9.89 0.85
C ARG A 26 2.45 -8.65 0.18
N ILE A 27 2.44 -7.53 0.89
CA ILE A 27 2.87 -6.24 0.35
C ILE A 27 4.19 -5.83 1.00
N ARG A 28 5.19 -5.55 0.17
CA ARG A 28 6.54 -5.15 0.60
C ARG A 28 6.97 -3.89 -0.13
N VAL A 29 7.73 -3.03 0.56
CA VAL A 29 8.35 -1.87 -0.09
C VAL A 29 9.65 -2.31 -0.74
N ALA A 30 9.83 -1.98 -2.02
CA ALA A 30 11.06 -2.19 -2.77
C ALA A 30 11.55 -0.85 -3.30
N SER A 31 12.63 -0.30 -2.74
CA SER A 31 13.33 0.96 -3.09
C SER A 31 12.45 2.20 -3.38
N ARG A 32 11.66 2.18 -4.45
CA ARG A 32 10.73 3.23 -4.89
C ARG A 32 9.33 2.72 -5.32
N ALA A 33 8.98 1.48 -5.01
CA ALA A 33 7.72 0.83 -5.38
C ALA A 33 7.19 -0.05 -4.24
N TRP A 34 5.96 -0.54 -4.40
CA TRP A 34 5.39 -1.63 -3.63
C TRP A 34 5.37 -2.89 -4.48
N THR A 35 5.79 -3.99 -3.90
CA THR A 35 5.67 -5.32 -4.50
C THR A 35 4.52 -6.02 -3.80
N VAL A 36 3.51 -6.43 -4.57
CA VAL A 36 2.35 -7.17 -4.10
C VAL A 36 2.47 -8.60 -4.59
N ALA A 37 2.70 -9.53 -3.68
CA ALA A 37 2.71 -10.96 -3.98
C ALA A 37 1.36 -11.57 -3.57
N GLU A 38 0.69 -12.18 -4.54
CA GLU A 38 -0.52 -12.97 -4.33
C GLU A 38 -0.15 -14.39 -3.86
N ARG A 39 -1.07 -15.05 -3.15
CA ARG A 39 -0.91 -16.46 -2.75
C ARG A 39 -0.74 -17.41 -3.95
N THR A 40 -1.24 -17.02 -5.12
CA THR A 40 -1.12 -17.74 -6.40
C THR A 40 0.30 -17.71 -6.99
N GLY A 41 1.23 -16.97 -6.37
CA GLY A 41 2.59 -16.78 -6.88
C GLY A 41 2.73 -15.62 -7.85
N ARG A 42 1.62 -14.94 -8.20
CA ARG A 42 1.67 -13.74 -9.02
C ARG A 42 2.26 -12.57 -8.23
N VAL A 43 3.23 -11.88 -8.84
CA VAL A 43 3.85 -10.69 -8.25
C VAL A 43 3.56 -9.49 -9.12
N THR A 44 2.96 -8.47 -8.52
CA THR A 44 2.68 -7.17 -9.18
C THR A 44 3.52 -6.09 -8.53
N VAL A 45 4.24 -5.31 -9.34
CA VAL A 45 5.00 -4.16 -8.85
C VAL A 45 4.19 -2.89 -9.09
N CYS A 46 3.75 -2.25 -8.01
CA CYS A 46 3.03 -0.99 -8.02
C CYS A 46 4.01 0.16 -7.76
N ARG A 47 4.21 1.03 -8.75
CA ARG A 47 5.10 2.20 -8.63
C ARG A 47 4.37 3.43 -8.09
N THR A 48 3.04 3.44 -8.20
CA THR A 48 2.19 4.53 -7.74
C THR A 48 1.19 4.06 -6.69
N PHE A 49 0.69 5.01 -5.89
CA PHE A 49 -0.35 4.75 -4.91
C PHE A 49 -1.67 4.31 -5.58
N GLY A 50 -1.98 4.88 -6.76
CA GLY A 50 -3.14 4.47 -7.55
C GLY A 50 -3.07 3.02 -7.98
N GLU A 51 -1.93 2.57 -8.50
CA GLU A 51 -1.73 1.15 -8.87
C GLU A 51 -1.90 0.19 -7.70
N LEU A 52 -1.45 0.59 -6.50
CA LEU A 52 -1.66 -0.19 -5.29
C LEU A 52 -3.15 -0.32 -4.95
N LEU A 53 -3.90 0.77 -5.02
CA LEU A 53 -5.35 0.77 -4.80
C LEU A 53 -6.08 -0.10 -5.83
N ASP A 54 -5.67 -0.07 -7.09
CA ASP A 54 -6.29 -0.88 -8.15
C ASP A 54 -5.99 -2.38 -7.97
N VAL A 55 -4.83 -2.74 -7.42
CA VAL A 55 -4.53 -4.13 -7.03
C VAL A 55 -5.37 -4.56 -5.83
N LEU A 56 -5.52 -3.70 -4.82
CA LEU A 56 -6.38 -3.97 -3.66
C LEU A 56 -7.84 -4.15 -4.07
N ALA A 57 -8.36 -3.30 -4.95
CA ALA A 57 -9.70 -3.42 -5.53
C ALA A 57 -9.92 -4.75 -6.24
N ARG A 58 -8.94 -5.18 -7.06
CA ARG A 58 -8.98 -6.50 -7.72
C ARG A 58 -8.95 -7.67 -6.73
N SER A 59 -8.38 -7.48 -5.55
CA SER A 59 -8.37 -8.48 -4.47
C SER A 59 -9.64 -8.48 -3.61
N GLY A 60 -10.59 -7.58 -3.88
CA GLY A 60 -11.87 -7.47 -3.17
C GLY A 60 -11.92 -6.39 -2.09
N VAL A 61 -10.91 -5.52 -1.99
CA VAL A 61 -10.92 -4.39 -1.04
C VAL A 61 -11.32 -3.10 -1.78
N PRO A 62 -12.50 -2.52 -1.53
CA PRO A 62 -12.94 -1.33 -2.25
C PRO A 62 -11.97 -0.15 -2.08
N ARG A 63 -11.71 0.57 -3.18
CA ARG A 63 -10.81 1.73 -3.18
C ARG A 63 -11.23 2.80 -2.16
N ALA A 64 -12.53 3.05 -2.03
CA ALA A 64 -13.09 4.01 -1.08
C ALA A 64 -12.80 3.66 0.40
N VAL A 65 -12.55 2.38 0.70
CA VAL A 65 -12.16 1.92 2.05
C VAL A 65 -10.64 1.97 2.19
N ALA A 66 -9.90 1.43 1.21
CA ALA A 66 -8.45 1.36 1.27
C ALA A 66 -7.77 2.74 1.26
N GLU A 67 -8.27 3.68 0.47
CA GLU A 67 -7.65 4.99 0.28
C GLU A 67 -7.51 5.82 1.58
N PRO A 68 -8.59 6.08 2.35
CA PRO A 68 -8.46 6.83 3.61
C PRO A 68 -7.63 6.09 4.66
N ASP A 69 -7.75 4.75 4.75
CA ASP A 69 -7.05 3.94 5.75
C ASP A 69 -5.52 3.96 5.53
N LEU A 70 -5.10 3.80 4.27
CA LEU A 70 -3.69 3.84 3.89
C LEU A 70 -3.08 5.23 4.04
N LEU A 71 -3.83 6.29 3.71
CA LEU A 71 -3.40 7.67 3.92
C LEU A 71 -3.29 8.00 5.42
N GLY A 72 -4.23 7.52 6.24
CA GLY A 72 -4.19 7.64 7.69
C GLY A 72 -2.95 7.01 8.30
N ALA A 73 -2.62 5.77 7.89
CA ALA A 73 -1.42 5.07 8.34
C ALA A 73 -0.12 5.81 7.94
N ALA A 74 -0.08 6.37 6.73
CA ALA A 74 1.04 7.17 6.26
C ALA A 74 1.21 8.47 7.07
N ALA A 75 0.11 9.13 7.42
CA ALA A 75 0.10 10.36 8.22
C ALA A 75 0.50 10.11 9.68
N ALA A 76 -0.01 9.05 10.31
CA ALA A 76 0.37 8.66 11.67
C ALA A 76 1.88 8.40 11.79
N THR A 77 2.49 7.83 10.74
CA THR A 77 3.94 7.59 10.71
C THR A 77 4.75 8.88 10.54
N ALA A 78 4.16 9.92 9.94
CA ALA A 78 4.81 11.23 9.81
C ALA A 78 4.79 12.05 11.12
N LEU A 79 3.83 11.78 12.00
CA LEU A 79 3.73 12.41 13.32
C LEU A 79 4.71 11.79 14.34
N ASN A 80 5.10 10.53 14.13
CA ASN A 80 6.01 9.79 15.00
C ASN A 80 7.47 9.78 14.51
N SER A 81 7.84 10.62 13.55
CA SER A 81 9.14 10.56 12.84
C SER A 81 10.08 11.73 13.11
#